data_AF-A0A813GXH3-F1
#
_entry.id   AF-A0A813GXH3-F1
#
_cell.length_a   1.000
_cell.length_b   1.000
_cell.length_c   1.000
_cell.angle_alpha   90.00
_cell.angle_beta   90.00
_cell.angle_gamma   90.00
#
_symmetry.space_group_name_H-M   'P 1'
#
loop_
_entity.id
_entity.type
_entity.pdbx_description
1 polymer ?
#
loop_
_entity_poly.entity_id
_entity_poly.type
_entity_poly.pdbx_seq_one_letter_code
_entity_poly.pdbx_strand_id
1 'polypeptide(L)'
;MAVDVAPDEHTLRILVATDSHVGFNEKDKVRGQDALNTFEEALQIGKANRADFILHGGDLFHENKPSRKCLYRTMDLLRRYSFGPGEVNFQVVSDPAIFARGVVNYEDPNTNVETPLFMIHGNHDDPGGDSNLAAGSLLEVAGLANCFGRSEDLE
;
A
#
# COMPACT_ATOMS: atom_id res chain seq x y z
N MET A 1 23.68 -0.58 -12.37
CA MET A 1 23.84 0.69 -11.65
C MET A 1 22.78 1.62 -12.19
N ALA A 2 21.77 1.95 -11.39
CA ALA A 2 20.76 2.93 -11.80
C ALA A 2 21.47 4.27 -12.02
N VAL A 3 21.20 4.89 -13.16
CA VAL A 3 21.74 6.19 -13.50
C VAL A 3 21.15 7.19 -12.51
N ASP A 4 22.00 7.87 -11.73
CA ASP A 4 21.61 8.90 -10.76
C ASP A 4 21.14 10.16 -11.52
N VAL A 5 20.02 10.03 -12.23
CA VAL A 5 19.32 11.16 -12.83
C VAL A 5 18.50 11.76 -11.71
N ALA A 6 18.76 13.03 -11.39
CA ALA A 6 17.92 13.79 -10.48
C ALA A 6 16.45 13.70 -10.94
N PRO A 7 15.48 13.63 -10.01
CA PRO A 7 14.07 13.62 -10.38
C PRO A 7 13.76 14.78 -11.33
N ASP A 8 13.26 14.48 -12.52
CA ASP A 8 12.74 15.50 -13.43
C ASP A 8 11.37 15.96 -12.90
N GLU A 9 11.17 17.28 -12.77
CA GLU A 9 9.96 17.90 -12.23
C GLU A 9 8.69 17.49 -12.99
N HIS A 10 8.84 17.06 -14.23
CA HIS A 10 7.74 16.66 -15.11
C HIS A 10 7.64 15.15 -15.33
N THR A 11 8.37 14.35 -14.55
CA THR A 11 8.33 12.89 -14.63
C THR A 11 7.80 12.29 -13.33
N LEU A 12 6.66 11.60 -13.42
CA LEU A 12 6.07 10.86 -12.31
C LEU A 12 6.56 9.40 -12.32
N ARG A 13 7.24 8.98 -11.26
CA ARG A 13 7.79 7.62 -11.08
C ARG A 13 6.90 6.81 -10.17
N ILE A 14 6.48 5.65 -10.66
CA ILE A 14 5.51 4.81 -9.98
C ILE A 14 6.16 3.45 -9.73
N LEU A 15 6.19 3.01 -8.47
CA LEU A 15 6.42 1.60 -8.16
C LEU A 15 5.12 0.85 -8.39
N VAL A 16 5.10 -0.07 -9.35
CA VAL A 16 3.93 -0.92 -9.63
C VAL A 16 4.18 -2.33 -9.09
N ALA A 17 3.25 -2.82 -8.27
CA ALA A 17 3.25 -4.17 -7.71
C ALA A 17 1.82 -4.74 -7.67
N THR A 18 1.68 -6.05 -7.56
CA THR A 18 0.39 -6.73 -7.42
C THR A 18 0.61 -8.12 -6.82
N ASP A 19 -0.43 -8.76 -6.31
CA ASP A 19 -0.43 -10.17 -5.90
C ASP A 19 0.72 -10.52 -4.92
N SER A 20 1.04 -9.58 -4.02
CA SER A 20 2.10 -9.77 -3.02
C SER A 20 1.78 -10.94 -2.08
N HIS A 21 0.49 -11.22 -1.85
CA HIS A 21 -0.02 -12.31 -1.02
C HIS A 21 0.74 -12.45 0.30
N VAL A 22 0.93 -11.34 1.01
CA VAL A 22 1.60 -11.35 2.31
C VAL A 22 0.80 -12.26 3.26
N GLY A 23 1.51 -13.21 3.89
CA GLY A 23 0.91 -14.27 4.69
C GLY A 23 0.77 -15.62 3.98
N PHE A 24 1.08 -15.71 2.69
CA PHE A 24 1.12 -17.00 1.99
C PHE A 24 2.11 -17.96 2.66
N ASN A 25 1.64 -19.18 2.95
CA ASN A 25 2.43 -20.23 3.62
C ASN A 25 3.09 -19.78 4.95
N GLU A 26 2.52 -18.84 5.69
CA GLU A 26 3.16 -18.23 6.88
C GLU A 26 3.61 -19.24 7.97
N LYS A 27 2.97 -20.43 8.03
CA LYS A 27 3.30 -21.49 9.00
C LYS A 27 4.44 -22.41 8.55
N ASP A 28 4.86 -22.32 7.29
CA ASP A 28 5.96 -23.13 6.76
C ASP A 28 7.30 -22.67 7.38
N LYS A 29 8.12 -23.63 7.82
CA LYS A 29 9.38 -23.33 8.53
C LYS A 29 10.48 -22.76 7.64
N VAL A 30 10.40 -22.98 6.33
CA VAL A 30 11.40 -22.55 5.35
C VAL A 30 10.86 -21.36 4.56
N ARG A 31 9.62 -21.45 4.09
CA ARG A 31 9.01 -20.54 3.12
C ARG A 31 8.11 -19.47 3.73
N GLY A 32 7.81 -19.57 5.03
CA GLY A 32 6.81 -18.71 5.68
C GLY A 32 7.20 -17.23 5.76
N GLN A 33 8.39 -16.84 5.31
CA GLN A 33 8.81 -15.43 5.20
C GLN A 33 8.92 -14.96 3.74
N ASP A 34 8.76 -15.82 2.74
CA ASP A 34 9.03 -15.50 1.34
C ASP A 34 8.21 -14.30 0.86
N ALA A 35 6.88 -14.35 1.05
CA ALA A 35 5.98 -13.28 0.60
C ALA A 35 6.27 -11.94 1.30
N LEU A 36 6.52 -11.97 2.61
CA LEU A 36 6.80 -10.76 3.37
C LEU A 36 8.15 -10.14 3.00
N ASN A 37 9.19 -10.97 2.83
CA ASN A 37 10.52 -10.50 2.43
C ASN A 37 10.51 -9.93 1.00
N THR A 38 9.75 -10.56 0.10
CA THR A 38 9.58 -10.10 -1.29
C THR A 38 8.82 -8.78 -1.34
N PHE A 39 7.77 -8.62 -0.53
CA PHE A 39 7.08 -7.34 -0.40
C PHE A 39 8.00 -6.26 0.16
N GLU A 40 8.82 -6.56 1.18
CA GLU A 40 9.83 -5.64 1.68
C GLU A 40 10.86 -5.25 0.60
N GLU A 41 11.32 -6.19 -0.22
CA GLU A 41 12.22 -5.91 -1.33
C GLU A 41 11.59 -4.93 -2.34
N ALA A 42 10.32 -5.12 -2.70
CA ALA A 42 9.62 -4.18 -3.58
C ALA A 42 9.59 -2.76 -3.00
N LEU A 43 9.33 -2.61 -1.69
CA LEU A 43 9.36 -1.32 -1.02
C LEU A 43 10.77 -0.70 -0.99
N GLN A 44 11.81 -1.52 -0.77
CA GLN A 44 13.20 -1.09 -0.85
C GLN A 44 13.56 -0.59 -2.25
N ILE A 45 13.10 -1.29 -3.29
CA ILE A 45 13.29 -0.88 -4.69
C ILE A 45 12.60 0.46 -4.95
N GLY A 46 11.35 0.62 -4.52
CA GLY A 46 10.62 1.88 -4.65
C GLY A 46 11.38 3.05 -4.01
N LYS A 47 11.85 2.87 -2.78
CA LYS A 47 12.64 3.88 -2.06
C LYS A 47 13.98 4.16 -2.74
N ALA A 48 14.72 3.13 -3.15
CA ALA A 48 16.02 3.27 -3.81
C ALA A 48 15.91 4.01 -5.15
N ASN A 49 14.81 3.82 -5.88
CA ASN A 49 14.54 4.49 -7.15
C ASN A 49 13.75 5.80 -6.99
N ARG A 50 13.51 6.23 -5.73
CA ARG A 50 12.74 7.44 -5.38
C ARG A 50 11.38 7.48 -6.08
N ALA A 51 10.61 6.39 -6.02
CA ALA A 51 9.24 6.39 -6.53
C ALA A 51 8.43 7.50 -5.85
N ASP A 52 7.62 8.24 -6.62
CA ASP A 52 6.78 9.31 -6.10
C ASP A 52 5.55 8.72 -5.39
N PHE A 53 5.06 7.58 -5.85
CA PHE A 53 4.09 6.76 -5.10
C PHE A 53 4.18 5.28 -5.47
N ILE A 54 3.49 4.45 -4.68
CA ILE A 54 3.36 3.00 -4.91
C ILE A 54 1.92 2.71 -5.37
N LEU A 55 1.78 1.94 -6.44
CA LEU A 55 0.51 1.43 -6.93
C LEU A 55 0.46 -0.09 -6.75
N HIS A 56 -0.47 -0.59 -5.92
CA HIS A 56 -0.69 -2.02 -5.70
C HIS A 56 -2.00 -2.50 -6.32
N GLY A 57 -1.92 -3.50 -7.20
CA GLY A 57 -3.04 -4.00 -8.02
C GLY A 57 -4.04 -4.94 -7.34
N GLY A 58 -4.08 -5.01 -6.01
CA GLY A 58 -4.89 -5.99 -5.26
C GLY A 58 -4.11 -7.22 -4.79
N ASP A 59 -4.75 -8.05 -3.98
CA ASP A 59 -4.15 -9.24 -3.34
C ASP A 59 -2.85 -8.93 -2.58
N LEU A 60 -2.85 -7.83 -1.83
CA LEU A 60 -1.77 -7.51 -0.91
C LEU A 60 -1.66 -8.60 0.17
N PHE A 61 -2.80 -9.07 0.68
CA PHE A 61 -2.86 -10.15 1.64
C PHE A 61 -3.32 -11.46 0.99
N HIS A 62 -2.76 -12.59 1.43
CA HIS A 62 -3.18 -13.90 0.93
C HIS A 62 -4.52 -14.37 1.53
N GLU A 63 -4.81 -13.94 2.76
CA GLU A 63 -6.01 -14.32 3.50
C GLU A 63 -6.85 -13.08 3.72
N ASN A 64 -8.16 -13.18 3.49
CA ASN A 64 -9.13 -12.09 3.73
C ASN A 64 -9.03 -11.55 5.16
N LYS A 65 -8.74 -12.45 6.11
CA LYS A 65 -8.47 -12.14 7.52
C LYS A 65 -7.01 -12.47 7.83
N PRO A 66 -6.06 -11.58 7.50
CA PRO A 66 -4.64 -11.86 7.71
C PRO A 66 -4.34 -12.10 9.19
N SER A 67 -3.33 -12.92 9.46
CA SER A 67 -2.89 -13.15 10.84
C SER A 67 -2.42 -11.85 11.48
N ARG A 68 -2.48 -11.76 12.82
CA ARG A 68 -1.96 -10.60 13.56
C ARG A 68 -0.49 -10.32 13.22
N LYS A 69 0.32 -11.38 13.02
CA LYS A 69 1.74 -11.26 12.65
C LYS A 69 1.86 -10.66 11.26
N CYS A 70 1.12 -11.20 10.29
CA CYS A 70 1.08 -10.71 8.91
C CYS A 70 0.68 -9.23 8.83
N LEU A 71 -0.44 -8.86 9.45
CA LEU A 71 -0.93 -7.48 9.46
C LEU A 71 0.08 -6.53 10.13
N TYR A 72 0.57 -6.88 11.33
CA TYR A 72 1.55 -6.07 12.06
C TYR A 72 2.82 -5.82 11.24
N ARG A 73 3.38 -6.87 10.63
CA ARG A 73 4.61 -6.78 9.84
C ARG A 73 4.41 -5.94 8.58
N THR A 74 3.25 -6.05 7.94
CA THR A 74 2.90 -5.22 6.78
C THR A 74 2.79 -3.74 7.18
N MET A 75 2.12 -3.43 8.29
CA MET A 75 2.02 -2.07 8.81
C MET A 75 3.38 -1.47 9.19
N ASP A 76 4.26 -2.27 9.80
CA ASP A 76 5.65 -1.89 10.11
C ASP A 76 6.44 -1.54 8.84
N LEU A 77 6.33 -2.38 7.81
CA LEU A 77 6.99 -2.14 6.52
C LEU A 77 6.51 -0.84 5.87
N LEU A 78 5.19 -0.64 5.77
CA LEU A 78 4.62 0.59 5.21
C LEU A 78 5.08 1.82 6.00
N ARG A 79 5.12 1.74 7.33
CA ARG A 79 5.68 2.81 8.17
C ARG A 79 7.15 3.12 7.85
N ARG A 80 7.99 2.10 7.66
CA ARG A 80 9.43 2.28 7.41
C ARG A 80 9.75 2.83 6.02
N TYR A 81 8.95 2.47 5.02
CA TYR A 81 9.26 2.78 3.62
C TYR A 81 8.40 3.90 3.01
N SER A 82 7.23 4.20 3.58
CA SER A 82 6.33 5.25 3.06
C SER A 82 6.32 6.54 3.88
N PHE A 83 6.85 6.55 5.11
CA PHE A 83 6.89 7.73 5.97
C PHE A 83 8.31 8.28 6.04
N GLY A 84 8.41 9.60 6.09
CA GLY A 84 9.69 10.29 6.17
C GLY A 84 9.51 11.80 6.05
N PRO A 85 10.61 12.57 6.08
CA PRO A 85 10.58 14.01 6.02
C PRO A 85 10.37 14.57 4.60
N GLY A 86 10.41 13.73 3.56
CA GLY A 86 10.26 14.18 2.18
C GLY A 86 8.83 14.62 1.84
N GLU A 87 8.70 15.56 0.93
CA GLU A 87 7.42 16.09 0.46
C GLU A 87 6.89 15.29 -0.74
N VAL A 88 5.57 15.15 -0.81
CA VAL A 88 4.88 14.58 -1.99
C VAL A 88 4.71 15.68 -3.04
N ASN A 89 5.35 15.51 -4.20
CA ASN A 89 5.42 16.53 -5.25
C ASN A 89 4.34 16.39 -6.34
N PHE A 90 3.22 15.76 -6.02
CA PHE A 90 2.06 15.65 -6.92
C PHE A 90 0.75 15.91 -6.16
N GLN A 91 -0.29 16.26 -6.90
CA GLN A 91 -1.61 16.56 -6.35
C GLN A 91 -2.67 15.60 -6.89
N VAL A 92 -3.54 15.11 -6.02
CA VAL A 92 -4.78 14.46 -6.43
C VAL A 92 -5.84 15.55 -6.67
N VAL A 93 -6.32 15.64 -7.91
CA VAL A 93 -7.31 16.65 -8.33
C VAL A 93 -8.73 16.08 -8.54
N SER A 94 -8.90 14.77 -8.34
CA SER A 94 -10.19 14.10 -8.38
C SER A 94 -11.02 14.36 -7.12
N ASP A 95 -12.29 13.95 -7.14
CA ASP A 95 -13.16 13.98 -5.96
C ASP A 95 -12.53 13.16 -4.82
N PRO A 96 -12.20 13.76 -3.66
CA PRO A 96 -11.56 13.06 -2.58
C PRO A 96 -12.53 12.13 -1.82
N ALA A 97 -13.85 12.19 -2.10
CA ALA A 97 -14.85 11.29 -1.52
C ALA A 97 -14.65 9.81 -1.93
N ILE A 98 -13.82 9.54 -2.95
CA ILE A 98 -13.45 8.17 -3.32
C ILE A 98 -12.62 7.46 -2.24
N PHE A 99 -11.96 8.21 -1.36
CA PHE A 99 -11.22 7.67 -0.23
C PHE A 99 -12.12 7.67 1.01
N ALA A 100 -12.06 6.63 1.83
CA ALA A 100 -12.94 6.51 3.00
C ALA A 100 -12.77 7.64 4.01
N ARG A 101 -11.57 8.24 4.04
CA ARG A 101 -11.23 9.38 4.89
C ARG A 101 -11.63 10.73 4.29
N GLY A 102 -12.11 10.75 3.04
CA GLY A 102 -12.42 11.98 2.30
C GLY A 102 -11.19 12.81 1.94
N VAL A 103 -9.99 12.24 2.05
CA VAL A 103 -8.71 12.88 1.78
C VAL A 103 -7.63 11.80 1.60
N VAL A 104 -6.60 12.10 0.81
CA VAL A 104 -5.40 11.25 0.70
C VAL A 104 -4.56 11.33 1.97
N ASN A 105 -3.89 10.22 2.32
CA ASN A 105 -3.17 10.10 3.58
C ASN A 105 -2.02 11.10 3.76
N TYR A 106 -1.39 11.56 2.67
CA TYR A 106 -0.29 12.52 2.72
C TYR A 106 -0.74 13.97 2.90
N GLU A 107 -2.04 14.25 2.82
CA GLU A 107 -2.63 15.56 3.14
C GLU A 107 -3.16 15.63 4.59
N ASP A 108 -3.06 14.55 5.37
CA ASP A 108 -3.38 14.57 6.80
C ASP A 108 -2.30 15.34 7.58
N PRO A 109 -2.64 16.45 8.25
CA PRO A 109 -1.68 17.30 8.93
C PRO A 109 -0.97 16.63 10.13
N ASN A 110 -1.43 15.45 10.56
CA ASN A 110 -0.88 14.72 11.70
C ASN A 110 0.11 13.61 11.30
N THR A 111 0.27 13.34 10.00
CA THR A 111 1.12 12.26 9.49
C THR A 111 2.03 12.75 8.38
N ASN A 112 3.30 12.40 8.44
CA ASN A 112 4.26 12.76 7.38
C ASN A 112 4.52 11.55 6.46
N VAL A 113 3.81 11.53 5.33
CA VAL A 113 3.92 10.48 4.30
C VAL A 113 4.79 11.01 3.17
N GLU A 114 5.88 10.31 2.87
CA GLU A 114 6.86 10.65 1.82
C GLU A 114 6.59 9.88 0.53
N THR A 115 6.10 8.63 0.62
CA THR A 115 5.79 7.79 -0.54
C THR A 115 4.44 7.11 -0.33
N PRO A 116 3.33 7.73 -0.73
CA PRO A 116 1.99 7.19 -0.49
C PRO A 116 1.76 5.88 -1.25
N LEU A 117 1.04 4.95 -0.62
CA LEU A 117 0.56 3.72 -1.24
C LEU A 117 -0.87 3.93 -1.71
N PHE A 118 -1.14 3.68 -2.98
CA PHE A 118 -2.47 3.58 -3.56
C PHE A 118 -2.75 2.13 -3.90
N MET A 119 -3.94 1.63 -3.55
CA MET A 119 -4.30 0.24 -3.83
C MET A 119 -5.78 0.02 -4.08
N ILE A 120 -6.07 -1.01 -4.86
CA ILE A 120 -7.38 -1.67 -4.92
C ILE A 120 -7.33 -2.97 -4.11
N HIS A 121 -8.48 -3.57 -3.83
CA HIS A 121 -8.53 -4.96 -3.36
C HIS A 121 -8.52 -5.93 -4.54
N GLY A 122 -8.05 -7.14 -4.31
CA GLY A 122 -8.23 -8.29 -5.19
C GLY A 122 -9.34 -9.20 -4.65
N ASN A 123 -9.27 -10.49 -4.98
CA ASN A 123 -10.25 -11.50 -4.55
C ASN A 123 -9.86 -12.23 -3.26
N HIS A 124 -8.61 -12.09 -2.80
CA HIS A 124 -8.17 -12.64 -1.51
C HIS A 124 -8.29 -11.63 -0.36
N ASP A 125 -8.24 -10.34 -0.66
CA ASP A 125 -8.33 -9.24 0.31
C ASP A 125 -9.52 -8.32 0.06
N ASP A 126 -10.60 -8.89 -0.48
CA ASP A 126 -11.89 -8.26 -0.73
C ASP A 126 -12.64 -7.85 0.56
N PRO A 127 -13.57 -6.89 0.48
CA PRO A 127 -14.48 -6.59 1.59
C PRO A 127 -15.31 -7.82 1.97
N GLY A 128 -15.47 -8.07 3.27
CA GLY A 128 -16.26 -9.21 3.73
C GLY A 128 -16.85 -9.07 5.12
N GLY A 129 -17.75 -10.00 5.45
CA GLY A 129 -18.47 -10.06 6.72
C GLY A 129 -19.51 -8.94 6.90
N ASP A 130 -20.15 -8.91 8.06
CA ASP A 130 -21.29 -8.01 8.34
C ASP A 130 -20.94 -6.52 8.25
N SER A 131 -19.66 -6.17 8.42
CA SER A 131 -19.18 -4.78 8.34
C SER A 131 -18.72 -4.35 6.95
N ASN A 132 -18.67 -5.27 5.97
CA ASN A 132 -18.15 -5.02 4.62
C ASN A 132 -16.77 -4.32 4.63
N LEU A 133 -15.88 -4.76 5.52
CA LEU A 133 -14.52 -4.22 5.65
C LEU A 133 -13.51 -5.21 5.08
N ALA A 134 -12.46 -4.67 4.46
CA ALA A 134 -11.31 -5.43 4.00
C ALA A 134 -10.10 -5.18 4.92
N ALA A 135 -9.06 -6.01 4.80
CA ALA A 135 -7.77 -5.72 5.45
C ALA A 135 -7.21 -4.35 4.99
N GLY A 136 -7.43 -3.97 3.72
CA GLY A 136 -7.10 -2.65 3.20
C GLY A 136 -7.80 -1.50 3.93
N SER A 137 -9.05 -1.67 4.40
CA SER A 137 -9.77 -0.66 5.18
C SER A 137 -9.06 -0.33 6.50
N LEU A 138 -8.40 -1.33 7.11
CA LEU A 138 -7.60 -1.13 8.32
C LEU A 138 -6.31 -0.34 8.03
N LEU A 139 -5.69 -0.57 6.88
CA LEU A 139 -4.52 0.20 6.45
C LEU A 139 -4.89 1.65 6.15
N GLU A 140 -6.03 1.87 5.49
CA GLU A 140 -6.53 3.20 5.15
C GLU A 140 -6.85 4.03 6.40
N VAL A 141 -7.65 3.49 7.33
CA VAL A 141 -7.98 4.22 8.57
C VAL A 141 -6.75 4.48 9.44
N ALA A 142 -5.70 3.66 9.32
CA ALA A 142 -4.42 3.87 9.98
C ALA A 142 -3.49 4.87 9.27
N GLY A 143 -3.92 5.44 8.13
CA GLY A 143 -3.14 6.39 7.32
C GLY A 143 -2.00 5.75 6.51
N LEU A 144 -1.99 4.42 6.34
CA LEU A 144 -0.90 3.70 5.68
C LEU A 144 -1.12 3.52 4.18
N ALA A 145 -2.37 3.61 3.71
CA ALA A 145 -2.72 3.40 2.31
C ALA A 145 -3.92 4.29 1.91
N ASN A 146 -4.02 4.56 0.61
CA ASN A 146 -5.18 5.17 -0.03
C ASN A 146 -5.90 4.08 -0.83
N CYS A 147 -7.02 3.59 -0.30
CA CYS A 147 -7.81 2.57 -0.98
C CYS A 147 -8.80 3.24 -1.92
N PHE A 148 -8.85 2.82 -3.18
CA PHE A 148 -9.76 3.36 -4.19
C PHE A 148 -10.41 2.24 -5.02
N GLY A 149 -11.30 2.61 -5.95
CA GLY A 149 -11.90 1.66 -6.89
C GLY A 149 -12.92 0.72 -6.26
N ARG A 150 -13.51 1.10 -5.12
CA ARG A 150 -14.61 0.34 -4.50
C ARG A 150 -15.81 0.31 -5.44
N SER A 151 -16.33 -0.88 -5.71
CA SER A 151 -17.63 -1.03 -6.37
C SER A 151 -18.72 -1.03 -5.30
N GLU A 152 -19.71 -0.15 -5.47
CA GLU A 152 -20.94 -0.19 -4.66
C GLU A 152 -21.92 -1.24 -5.19
N ASP A 153 -21.80 -1.61 -6.47
CA ASP A 153 -22.53 -2.72 -7.09
C ASP A 153 -21.74 -4.01 -6.93
N LEU A 154 -22.30 -4.95 -6.16
CA LEU A 154 -21.84 -6.32 -6.01
C LEU A 154 -22.61 -7.29 -6.95
N GLU A 155 -23.41 -6.75 -7.88
CA GLU A 155 -24.19 -7.48 -8.90
C GLU A 155 -23.46 -7.60 -10.24
#